data_AF-A0A972A798-F1
#
_entry.id   AF-A0A972A798-F1
#
_cell.length_a   1.000
_cell.length_b   1.000
_cell.length_c   1.000
_cell.angle_alpha   90.00
_cell.angle_beta   90.00
_cell.angle_gamma   90.00
#
_symmetry.space_group_name_H-M   'P 1'
#
loop_
_entity.id
_entity.type
_entity.pdbx_description
1 polymer ?
#
loop_
_entity_poly.entity_id
_entity_poly.type
_entity_poly.pdbx_seq_one_letter_code
_entity_poly.pdbx_strand_id
1 'polypeptide(L)'
;MLLNEENVFDQKRLDQIKVIKEFALKIIDFISQFEDELVRVWNKPKFVLNSNYVITIDRIKEETVEKIERHPNLQEQIDEWKELGIVDDEFDFSEREEEKYRHLPIDTKHFKDLEVEILDAFDNIDEALDGRLIRSENYQALITLQNKFNNKIQCIYIDPPFNTGKDFEYVDKYQDSSWLTLMNDRLSFVNSLLSEDGSLWLHLDHNANIYGKELIKDSFDDITEIIFDTNATKDEQADLFGYKSFGDNFQMKHQTIYYGRYSRNYKFNKLWRPNRNTTKLNIGWLDLIAEPTVEKPQKISDYTYYIEKWENGQLIKEYIDINDEKIFPVGDLWNDIFSFTQSEMRVSESFSFTSSQKPENLLRRIIQSATDEGDIVLDFFLGIGTTTAVAHKLGRKWIGIEMGAHFAEWYYDDASKKLGVLGRMKWVLFNDQNITSLNRRPHLSKDINWQGGGFFKYYTLEQYEDTLRNMRYKDDQISFFNDRDPFGQYIFFADNKLVDVLKIENDNVELNFDKLYKDIDWPETISNLLGLPIKKIYEKSFVLQGDNEDMEINIDFEDMTNQEKLDFIQLVKPLIWWGE
;
A
#
# COMPACT_ATOMS: atom_id res chain seq x y z
N MET A 1 -54.00 -2.03 -20.05
CA MET A 1 -55.26 -1.31 -19.74
C MET A 1 -55.16 -0.82 -18.30
N LEU A 2 -54.57 0.35 -18.07
CA LEU A 2 -54.50 1.10 -16.80
C LEU A 2 -53.66 2.37 -17.05
N LEU A 3 -54.10 3.22 -17.99
CA LEU A 3 -53.55 4.58 -18.25
C LEU A 3 -54.43 5.35 -19.27
N ASN A 4 -55.73 5.05 -19.35
CA ASN A 4 -56.66 5.62 -20.35
C ASN A 4 -57.94 6.20 -19.71
N GLU A 5 -57.83 6.88 -18.57
CA GLU A 5 -58.91 7.71 -18.02
C GLU A 5 -58.34 9.05 -17.57
N GLU A 6 -58.95 10.14 -18.03
CA GLU A 6 -58.68 11.50 -17.55
C GLU A 6 -59.01 11.56 -16.06
N ASN A 7 -58.00 11.35 -15.21
CA ASN A 7 -58.14 11.52 -13.76
C ASN A 7 -58.35 13.01 -13.47
N VAL A 8 -59.62 13.43 -13.38
CA VAL A 8 -59.99 14.74 -12.82
C VAL A 8 -59.78 14.66 -11.31
N PHE A 9 -58.58 15.02 -10.86
CA PHE A 9 -58.31 15.17 -9.43
C PHE A 9 -59.13 16.34 -8.90
N ASP A 10 -59.99 16.08 -7.91
CA ASP A 10 -60.67 17.16 -7.21
C ASP A 10 -59.66 18.03 -6.45
N GLN A 11 -60.04 19.29 -6.14
CA GLN A 11 -59.15 20.25 -5.49
C GLN A 11 -58.56 19.70 -4.19
N LYS A 12 -59.36 18.93 -3.44
CA LYS A 12 -58.94 18.29 -2.19
C LYS A 12 -57.82 17.27 -2.41
N ARG A 13 -57.89 16.45 -3.46
CA ARG A 13 -56.85 15.48 -3.81
C ARG A 13 -55.59 16.17 -4.34
N LEU A 14 -55.74 17.25 -5.12
CA LEU A 14 -54.61 18.07 -5.56
C LEU A 14 -53.86 18.68 -4.37
N ASP A 15 -54.58 19.20 -3.38
CA ASP A 15 -53.99 19.77 -2.16
C ASP A 15 -53.31 18.67 -1.32
N GLN A 16 -53.89 17.47 -1.22
CA GLN A 16 -53.23 16.32 -0.58
C GLN A 16 -51.93 15.90 -1.29
N ILE A 17 -51.93 15.86 -2.63
CA ILE A 17 -50.74 15.52 -3.43
C ILE A 17 -49.66 16.59 -3.26
N LYS A 18 -50.02 17.88 -3.20
CA LYS A 18 -49.07 18.96 -2.91
C LYS A 18 -48.42 18.80 -1.53
N VAL A 19 -49.23 18.52 -0.50
CA VAL A 19 -48.72 18.26 0.85
C VAL A 19 -47.79 17.05 0.87
N ILE A 20 -48.17 15.93 0.24
CA ILE A 20 -47.29 14.74 0.12
C ILE A 20 -45.99 15.09 -0.61
N LYS A 21 -46.05 15.88 -1.69
CA LYS A 21 -44.87 16.32 -2.43
C LYS A 21 -43.96 17.21 -1.56
N GLU A 22 -44.52 18.15 -0.81
CA GLU A 22 -43.76 18.98 0.12
C GLU A 22 -43.07 18.15 1.20
N PHE A 23 -43.76 17.17 1.79
CA PHE A 23 -43.16 16.24 2.75
C PHE A 23 -42.08 15.36 2.10
N ALA A 24 -42.32 14.84 0.90
CA ALA A 24 -41.35 14.02 0.19
C ALA A 24 -40.08 14.81 -0.14
N LEU A 25 -40.20 16.07 -0.58
CA LEU A 25 -39.06 16.94 -0.84
C LEU A 25 -38.27 17.24 0.45
N LYS A 26 -38.95 17.53 1.57
CA LYS A 26 -38.27 17.70 2.86
C LYS A 26 -37.52 16.44 3.32
N ILE A 27 -38.07 15.25 3.08
CA ILE A 27 -37.41 13.98 3.39
C ILE A 27 -36.19 13.77 2.47
N ILE A 28 -36.32 14.05 1.17
CA ILE A 28 -35.21 13.96 0.21
C ILE A 28 -34.08 14.91 0.62
N ASP A 29 -34.40 16.17 0.94
CA ASP A 29 -33.40 17.15 1.39
C ASP A 29 -32.70 16.68 2.67
N PHE A 30 -33.43 16.10 3.62
CA PHE A 30 -32.86 15.53 4.83
C PHE A 30 -31.94 14.34 4.55
N ILE A 31 -32.35 13.41 3.68
CA ILE A 31 -31.53 12.26 3.29
C ILE A 31 -30.26 12.74 2.57
N SER A 32 -30.38 13.72 1.66
CA SER A 32 -29.23 14.30 0.96
C SER A 32 -28.22 14.92 1.93
N GLN A 33 -28.68 15.64 2.95
CA GLN A 33 -27.78 16.19 3.98
C GLN A 33 -27.06 15.11 4.76
N PHE A 34 -27.76 14.03 5.10
CA PHE A 34 -27.14 12.89 5.78
C PHE A 34 -26.09 12.20 4.88
N GLU A 35 -26.40 12.00 3.60
CA GLU A 35 -25.45 11.45 2.62
C GLU A 35 -24.22 12.35 2.45
N ASP A 36 -24.40 13.67 2.34
CA ASP A 36 -23.31 14.64 2.24
C ASP A 36 -22.38 14.60 3.47
N GLU A 37 -22.93 14.45 4.67
CA GLU A 37 -22.14 14.29 5.89
C GLU A 37 -21.39 12.95 5.91
N LEU A 38 -22.02 11.84 5.52
CA LEU A 38 -21.32 10.56 5.41
C LEU A 38 -20.16 10.63 4.41
N VAL A 39 -20.33 11.35 3.29
CA VAL A 39 -19.26 11.58 2.31
C VAL A 39 -18.12 12.41 2.92
N ARG A 40 -18.41 13.45 3.70
CA ARG A 40 -17.38 14.23 4.40
C ARG A 40 -16.59 13.36 5.39
N VAL A 41 -17.28 12.50 6.13
CA VAL A 41 -16.65 11.56 7.07
C VAL A 41 -15.79 10.54 6.33
N TRP A 42 -16.31 10.02 5.22
CA TRP A 42 -15.58 9.09 4.37
C TRP A 42 -14.28 9.72 3.87
N ASN A 43 -14.36 10.98 3.41
CA ASN A 43 -13.26 11.73 2.79
C ASN A 43 -12.33 12.44 3.79
N LYS A 44 -12.60 12.42 5.09
CA LYS A 44 -11.70 13.06 6.06
C LYS A 44 -10.36 12.30 6.13
N PRO A 45 -9.22 13.00 6.27
CA PRO A 45 -7.94 12.38 6.60
C PRO A 45 -8.03 11.53 7.88
N LYS A 46 -7.23 10.47 7.95
CA LYS A 46 -7.28 9.50 9.05
C LYS A 46 -6.14 9.71 10.04
N PHE A 47 -6.42 9.47 11.32
CA PHE A 47 -5.37 9.32 12.33
C PHE A 47 -4.53 8.07 12.02
N VAL A 48 -3.23 8.16 12.27
CA VAL A 48 -2.32 7.03 12.26
C VAL A 48 -2.28 6.44 13.66
N LEU A 49 -2.54 5.13 13.76
CA LEU A 49 -2.68 4.39 15.01
C LEU A 49 -1.76 3.16 15.02
N ASN A 50 -1.37 2.70 16.21
CA ASN A 50 -0.62 1.44 16.39
C ASN A 50 0.60 1.34 15.48
N SER A 51 1.33 2.44 15.36
CA SER A 51 2.48 2.58 14.49
C SER A 51 3.72 1.94 15.09
N ASN A 52 4.51 1.23 14.30
CA ASN A 52 5.76 0.60 14.73
C ASN A 52 6.75 0.58 13.56
N TYR A 53 8.00 0.27 13.88
CA TYR A 53 9.10 0.18 12.93
C TYR A 53 9.75 -1.19 13.01
N VAL A 54 10.18 -1.71 11.86
CA VAL A 54 11.03 -2.88 11.77
C VAL A 54 12.35 -2.47 11.14
N ILE A 55 13.44 -2.66 11.88
CA ILE A 55 14.78 -2.20 11.52
C ILE A 55 15.76 -3.36 11.72
N THR A 56 16.63 -3.59 10.74
CA THR A 56 17.69 -4.59 10.91
C THR A 56 18.75 -4.11 11.89
N ILE A 57 19.24 -5.02 12.73
CA ILE A 57 20.14 -4.70 13.84
C ILE A 57 21.41 -3.93 13.43
N ASP A 58 21.93 -4.17 12.22
CA ASP A 58 23.07 -3.46 11.63
C ASP A 58 22.82 -1.96 11.38
N ARG A 59 21.57 -1.51 11.37
CA ARG A 59 21.17 -0.10 11.22
C ARG A 59 20.88 0.59 12.56
N ILE A 60 21.04 -0.11 13.68
CA ILE A 60 20.84 0.42 15.04
C ILE A 60 22.21 0.70 15.67
N LYS A 61 22.33 1.77 16.47
CA LYS A 61 23.56 2.07 17.21
C LYS A 61 23.84 0.95 18.22
N GLU A 62 25.09 0.52 18.32
CA GLU A 62 25.50 -0.58 19.23
C GLU A 62 25.09 -0.33 20.69
N GLU A 63 25.16 0.93 21.15
CA GLU A 63 24.73 1.32 22.50
C GLU A 63 23.24 1.04 22.77
N THR A 64 22.40 1.16 21.74
CA THR A 64 20.97 0.88 21.80
C THR A 64 20.71 -0.62 21.68
N VAL A 65 21.51 -1.34 20.89
CA VAL A 65 21.49 -2.82 20.82
C VAL A 65 21.80 -3.43 22.19
N GLU A 66 22.81 -2.92 22.91
CA GLU A 66 23.12 -3.36 24.28
C GLU A 66 21.96 -3.13 25.27
N LYS A 67 21.14 -2.09 25.06
CA LYS A 67 19.93 -1.85 25.87
C LYS A 67 18.83 -2.84 25.52
N ILE A 68 18.64 -3.14 24.23
CA ILE A 68 17.72 -4.17 23.76
C ILE A 68 18.10 -5.54 24.36
N GLU A 69 19.39 -5.89 24.39
CA GLU A 69 19.90 -7.12 24.99
C GLU A 69 19.52 -7.29 26.48
N ARG A 70 19.41 -6.18 27.21
CA ARG A 70 19.06 -6.16 28.64
C ARG A 70 17.58 -5.89 28.88
N HIS A 71 16.79 -5.65 27.84
CA HIS A 71 15.40 -5.25 27.94
C HIS A 71 14.52 -6.45 28.32
N PRO A 72 13.56 -6.32 29.26
CA PRO A 72 12.71 -7.42 29.71
C PRO A 72 11.90 -8.08 28.58
N ASN A 73 11.58 -7.34 27.51
CA ASN A 73 10.78 -7.84 26.39
C ASN A 73 11.62 -8.46 25.26
N LEU A 74 12.94 -8.57 25.41
CA LEU A 74 13.78 -9.23 24.39
C LEU A 74 13.29 -10.65 24.08
N GLN A 75 12.83 -11.37 25.10
CA GLN A 75 12.31 -12.72 24.91
C GLN A 75 11.11 -12.76 23.96
N GLU A 76 10.23 -11.75 23.99
CA GLU A 76 9.08 -11.68 23.08
C GLU A 76 9.52 -11.52 21.62
N GLN A 77 10.56 -10.71 21.38
CA GLN A 77 11.16 -10.54 20.05
C GLN A 77 11.81 -11.84 19.56
N ILE A 78 12.50 -12.57 20.44
CA ILE A 78 13.11 -13.87 20.12
C ILE A 78 12.02 -14.91 19.81
N ASP A 79 10.95 -14.94 20.62
CA ASP A 79 9.83 -15.86 20.42
C ASP A 79 9.13 -15.60 19.08
N GLU A 80 8.98 -14.32 18.69
CA GLU A 80 8.50 -13.96 17.35
C GLU A 80 9.43 -14.51 16.25
N TRP A 81 10.75 -14.34 16.37
CA TRP A 81 11.68 -14.87 15.36
C TRP A 81 11.62 -16.40 15.27
N LYS A 82 11.48 -17.08 16.41
CA LYS A 82 11.29 -18.54 16.47
C LYS A 82 9.98 -18.95 15.80
N GLU A 83 8.89 -18.24 16.07
CA GLU A 83 7.58 -18.50 15.45
C GLU A 83 7.60 -18.27 13.94
N LEU A 84 8.31 -17.24 13.47
CA LEU A 84 8.54 -16.98 12.04
C LEU A 84 9.53 -17.98 11.40
N GLY A 85 10.31 -18.68 12.23
CA GLY A 85 11.39 -19.59 11.83
C GLY A 85 12.62 -18.87 11.29
N ILE A 86 12.80 -17.58 11.62
CA ILE A 86 13.99 -16.77 11.30
C ILE A 86 15.22 -17.31 12.04
N VAL A 87 15.01 -17.71 13.29
CA VAL A 87 16.00 -18.38 14.14
C VAL A 87 15.47 -19.75 14.58
N ASP A 88 16.37 -20.62 15.03
CA ASP A 88 15.99 -21.92 15.58
C ASP A 88 15.57 -21.84 17.05
N ASP A 89 15.01 -22.94 17.59
CA ASP A 89 14.48 -23.00 18.95
C ASP A 89 15.57 -22.81 20.03
N GLU A 90 16.83 -23.10 19.71
CA GLU A 90 17.97 -23.02 20.63
C GLU A 90 18.68 -21.66 20.59
N PHE A 91 18.30 -20.79 19.65
CA PHE A 91 18.90 -19.47 19.47
C PHE A 91 18.89 -18.65 20.77
N ASP A 92 20.06 -18.09 21.06
CA ASP A 92 20.31 -17.08 22.08
C ASP A 92 20.78 -15.75 21.45
N PHE A 93 20.39 -14.62 22.01
CA PHE A 93 20.69 -13.30 21.44
C PHE A 93 22.20 -12.98 21.39
N SER A 94 23.03 -13.66 22.18
CA SER A 94 24.50 -13.52 22.07
C SER A 94 25.06 -14.03 20.74
N GLU A 95 24.31 -14.86 20.00
CA GLU A 95 24.68 -15.32 18.65
C GLU A 95 24.53 -14.23 17.58
N ARG A 96 23.92 -13.07 17.89
CA ARG A 96 23.68 -11.98 16.90
C ARG A 96 24.93 -11.52 16.14
N GLU A 97 26.11 -11.70 16.73
CA GLU A 97 27.42 -11.34 16.17
C GLU A 97 27.83 -12.26 15.00
N GLU A 98 27.15 -13.39 14.81
CA GLU A 98 27.38 -14.24 13.65
C GLU A 98 26.87 -13.59 12.36
N GLU A 99 27.65 -13.69 11.28
CA GLU A 99 27.33 -13.02 10.00
C GLU A 99 25.92 -13.35 9.46
N LYS A 100 25.42 -14.57 9.71
CA LYS A 100 24.06 -14.99 9.29
C LYS A 100 22.93 -14.23 10.01
N TYR A 101 23.21 -13.63 11.17
CA TYR A 101 22.25 -12.91 12.01
C TYR A 101 22.43 -11.39 11.97
N ARG A 102 23.36 -10.90 11.14
CA ARG A 102 23.66 -9.47 10.95
C ARG A 102 22.43 -8.61 10.63
N HIS A 103 21.43 -9.17 9.95
CA HIS A 103 20.21 -8.46 9.56
C HIS A 103 18.98 -8.91 10.35
N LEU A 104 19.13 -9.39 11.59
CA LEU A 104 17.98 -9.71 12.45
C LEU A 104 17.04 -8.49 12.56
N PRO A 105 15.75 -8.64 12.20
CA PRO A 105 14.80 -7.54 12.20
C PRO A 105 14.27 -7.28 13.62
N ILE A 106 14.63 -6.16 14.21
CA ILE A 106 14.07 -5.66 15.48
C ILE A 106 12.73 -4.96 15.18
N ASP A 107 11.66 -5.37 15.86
CA ASP A 107 10.35 -4.72 15.81
C ASP A 107 10.12 -3.87 17.06
N THR A 108 9.90 -2.56 16.86
CA THR A 108 9.71 -1.61 17.97
C THR A 108 8.44 -1.86 18.76
N LYS A 109 7.50 -2.70 18.30
CA LYS A 109 6.33 -3.10 19.10
C LYS A 109 6.70 -3.71 20.45
N HIS A 110 7.87 -4.34 20.56
CA HIS A 110 8.37 -4.93 21.81
C HIS A 110 9.20 -3.95 22.66
N PHE A 111 9.63 -2.83 22.08
CA PHE A 111 10.62 -1.90 22.66
C PHE A 111 10.15 -0.44 22.54
N LYS A 112 8.89 -0.16 22.88
CA LYS A 112 8.27 1.17 22.68
C LYS A 112 8.97 2.29 23.43
N ASP A 113 9.51 2.01 24.60
CA ASP A 113 10.32 2.91 25.41
C ASP A 113 11.67 3.27 24.75
N LEU A 114 12.18 2.41 23.87
CA LEU A 114 13.42 2.63 23.12
C LEU A 114 13.19 3.12 21.68
N GLU A 115 11.95 3.25 21.21
CA GLU A 115 11.64 3.59 19.81
C GLU A 115 12.30 4.91 19.37
N VAL A 116 12.20 5.96 20.18
CA VAL A 116 12.84 7.26 19.90
C VAL A 116 14.36 7.13 19.82
N GLU A 117 14.97 6.33 20.70
CA GLU A 117 16.41 6.12 20.71
C GLU A 117 16.88 5.33 19.48
N ILE A 118 16.12 4.30 19.09
CA ILE A 118 16.36 3.51 17.88
C ILE A 118 16.30 4.44 16.65
N LEU A 119 15.30 5.32 16.57
CA LEU A 119 15.13 6.25 15.45
C LEU A 119 16.16 7.38 15.42
N ASP A 120 16.81 7.69 16.54
CA ASP A 120 17.87 8.70 16.58
C ASP A 120 19.13 8.29 15.79
N ALA A 121 19.23 7.03 15.37
CA ALA A 121 20.24 6.57 14.41
C ALA A 121 20.17 7.27 13.05
N PHE A 122 19.04 7.89 12.70
CA PHE A 122 18.81 8.48 11.38
C PHE A 122 18.71 10.00 11.45
N ASP A 123 19.43 10.71 10.57
CA ASP A 123 19.36 12.18 10.47
C ASP A 123 18.02 12.66 9.92
N ASN A 124 17.45 11.87 8.99
CA ASN A 124 16.13 12.08 8.41
C ASN A 124 15.41 10.72 8.32
N ILE A 125 14.38 10.55 9.13
CA ILE A 125 13.65 9.28 9.27
C ILE A 125 12.96 8.90 7.96
N ASP A 126 12.25 9.83 7.32
CA ASP A 126 11.53 9.55 6.06
C ASP A 126 12.47 9.30 4.88
N GLU A 127 13.65 9.93 4.86
CA GLU A 127 14.70 9.63 3.87
C GLU A 127 15.33 8.25 4.11
N ALA A 128 15.55 7.85 5.36
CA ALA A 128 16.13 6.56 5.71
C ALA A 128 15.15 5.37 5.57
N LEU A 129 13.83 5.63 5.65
CA LEU A 129 12.78 4.63 5.49
C LEU A 129 12.75 4.07 4.05
N ASP A 130 12.85 2.75 3.95
CA ASP A 130 12.72 2.01 2.71
C ASP A 130 11.25 1.71 2.37
N GLY A 131 10.37 1.67 3.38
CA GLY A 131 9.00 1.18 3.18
C GLY A 131 7.96 1.67 4.17
N ARG A 132 6.70 1.74 3.73
CA ARG A 132 5.50 1.93 4.56
C ARG A 132 4.47 0.85 4.28
N LEU A 133 4.14 0.06 5.29
CA LEU A 133 3.10 -0.97 5.24
C LEU A 133 1.87 -0.52 6.03
N ILE A 134 0.78 -0.25 5.33
CA ILE A 134 -0.36 0.49 5.89
C ILE A 134 -1.57 -0.44 5.98
N ARG A 135 -2.09 -0.60 7.19
CA ARG A 135 -3.34 -1.31 7.43
C ARG A 135 -4.53 -0.38 7.28
N SER A 136 -5.23 -0.47 6.15
CA SER A 136 -6.41 0.35 5.89
C SER A 136 -7.17 -0.11 4.66
N GLU A 137 -8.46 0.23 4.60
CA GLU A 137 -9.18 0.35 3.34
C GLU A 137 -8.40 1.29 2.40
N ASN A 138 -8.20 0.89 1.15
CA ASN A 138 -7.25 1.55 0.26
C ASN A 138 -7.71 2.94 -0.22
N TYR A 139 -9.01 3.21 -0.33
CA TYR A 139 -9.50 4.56 -0.59
C TYR A 139 -9.10 5.52 0.54
N GLN A 140 -9.27 5.09 1.79
CA GLN A 140 -8.94 5.90 2.97
C GLN A 140 -7.43 6.11 3.14
N ALA A 141 -6.62 5.13 2.73
CA ALA A 141 -5.18 5.30 2.66
C ALA A 141 -4.78 6.28 1.56
N LEU A 142 -5.32 6.16 0.35
CA LEU A 142 -4.98 7.03 -0.78
C LEU A 142 -5.28 8.50 -0.47
N ILE A 143 -6.44 8.81 0.11
CA ILE A 143 -6.78 10.17 0.51
C ILE A 143 -5.88 10.73 1.62
N THR A 144 -5.50 9.89 2.60
CA THR A 144 -4.60 10.29 3.70
C THR A 144 -3.18 10.54 3.21
N LEU A 145 -2.71 9.75 2.24
CA LEU A 145 -1.35 9.84 1.69
C LEU A 145 -1.21 10.93 0.63
N GLN A 146 -2.31 11.43 0.08
CA GLN A 146 -2.34 12.32 -1.07
C GLN A 146 -1.41 13.52 -0.90
N ASN A 147 -1.49 14.23 0.23
CA ASN A 147 -0.68 15.43 0.46
C ASN A 147 0.83 15.11 0.52
N LYS A 148 1.21 14.04 1.22
CA LYS A 148 2.62 13.65 1.43
C LYS A 148 3.29 13.12 0.18
N PHE A 149 2.54 12.41 -0.66
CA PHE A 149 3.06 11.72 -1.85
C PHE A 149 2.58 12.32 -3.18
N ASN A 150 1.99 13.52 -3.16
CA ASN A 150 1.55 14.23 -4.35
C ASN A 150 2.70 14.39 -5.36
N ASN A 151 2.52 13.87 -6.58
CA ASN A 151 3.50 13.85 -7.66
C ASN A 151 4.85 13.19 -7.34
N LYS A 152 4.90 12.20 -6.43
CA LYS A 152 6.16 11.55 -5.99
C LYS A 152 6.27 10.07 -6.35
N ILE A 153 5.18 9.41 -6.75
CA ILE A 153 5.17 7.97 -7.00
C ILE A 153 5.61 7.67 -8.44
N GLN A 154 6.68 6.89 -8.60
CA GLN A 154 7.19 6.57 -9.93
C GLN A 154 6.41 5.45 -10.61
N CYS A 155 6.02 4.43 -9.83
CA CYS A 155 5.33 3.26 -10.33
C CYS A 155 4.18 2.89 -9.41
N ILE A 156 2.97 2.87 -9.95
CA ILE A 156 1.80 2.28 -9.30
C ILE A 156 1.55 0.93 -9.96
N TYR A 157 1.68 -0.16 -9.21
CA TYR A 157 1.24 -1.49 -9.65
C TYR A 157 0.01 -1.89 -8.86
N ILE A 158 -1.02 -2.38 -9.54
CA ILE A 158 -2.23 -2.87 -8.89
C ILE A 158 -2.76 -4.14 -9.55
N ASP A 159 -3.24 -5.05 -8.70
CA ASP A 159 -3.83 -6.35 -9.04
C ASP A 159 -5.18 -6.48 -8.30
N PRO A 160 -6.20 -5.69 -8.72
CA PRO A 160 -7.49 -5.65 -8.04
C PRO A 160 -8.27 -6.97 -8.18
N PRO A 161 -9.33 -7.19 -7.37
CA PRO A 161 -10.20 -8.37 -7.51
C PRO A 161 -10.82 -8.44 -8.91
N PHE A 162 -10.95 -9.65 -9.46
CA PHE A 162 -11.28 -9.91 -10.87
C PHE A 162 -12.78 -10.14 -11.15
N ASN A 163 -13.67 -9.91 -10.18
CA ASN A 163 -15.12 -10.11 -10.30
C ASN A 163 -15.52 -11.53 -10.78
N THR A 164 -14.87 -12.57 -10.23
CA THR A 164 -14.98 -13.95 -10.74
C THR A 164 -16.18 -14.74 -10.20
N GLY A 165 -16.90 -14.20 -9.21
CA GLY A 165 -18.08 -14.82 -8.62
C GLY A 165 -17.80 -15.91 -7.57
N LYS A 166 -16.55 -16.09 -7.13
CA LYS A 166 -16.16 -16.96 -6.00
C LYS A 166 -15.47 -16.13 -4.93
N ASP A 167 -15.97 -16.23 -3.70
CA ASP A 167 -15.58 -15.36 -2.59
C ASP A 167 -14.07 -15.51 -2.26
N PHE A 168 -13.37 -14.37 -2.22
CA PHE A 168 -12.12 -14.14 -1.49
C PHE A 168 -12.39 -13.02 -0.47
N GLU A 169 -11.44 -12.68 0.41
CA GLU A 169 -11.62 -11.66 1.47
C GLU A 169 -12.14 -10.27 1.00
N TYR A 170 -12.10 -9.99 -0.31
CA TYR A 170 -12.83 -8.89 -0.95
C TYR A 170 -14.11 -9.42 -1.62
N VAL A 171 -15.23 -8.67 -1.55
CA VAL A 171 -16.52 -9.07 -2.13
C VAL A 171 -16.40 -9.26 -3.66
N ASP A 172 -16.07 -10.45 -4.14
CA ASP A 172 -15.84 -10.76 -5.55
C ASP A 172 -17.15 -11.01 -6.35
N LYS A 173 -18.24 -10.37 -5.90
CA LYS A 173 -19.60 -10.42 -6.48
C LYS A 173 -20.14 -9.02 -6.71
N TYR A 174 -19.33 -8.17 -7.31
CA TYR A 174 -19.81 -6.87 -7.71
C TYR A 174 -20.66 -7.02 -8.97
N GLN A 175 -21.83 -6.36 -9.01
CA GLN A 175 -22.35 -6.01 -10.33
C GLN A 175 -21.28 -5.18 -11.03
N ASP A 176 -21.16 -5.29 -12.36
CA ASP A 176 -20.12 -4.55 -13.11
C ASP A 176 -20.11 -3.06 -12.73
N SER A 177 -21.27 -2.47 -12.44
CA SER A 177 -21.41 -1.11 -11.92
C SER A 177 -20.69 -0.88 -10.58
N SER A 178 -20.83 -1.80 -9.61
CA SER A 178 -20.18 -1.68 -8.31
C SER A 178 -18.67 -1.82 -8.39
N TRP A 179 -18.17 -2.72 -9.25
CA TRP A 179 -16.72 -2.87 -9.48
C TRP A 179 -16.15 -1.63 -10.16
N LEU A 180 -16.87 -1.11 -11.17
CA LEU A 180 -16.51 0.12 -11.87
C LEU A 180 -16.45 1.32 -10.90
N THR A 181 -17.45 1.51 -10.03
CA THR A 181 -17.41 2.58 -9.01
C THR A 181 -16.21 2.41 -8.08
N LEU A 182 -16.01 1.20 -7.53
CA LEU A 182 -14.90 0.90 -6.63
C LEU A 182 -13.55 1.25 -7.27
N MET A 183 -13.33 0.81 -8.50
CA MET A 183 -12.07 1.07 -9.20
C MET A 183 -11.93 2.53 -9.63
N ASN A 184 -12.99 3.16 -10.14
CA ASN A 184 -12.98 4.55 -10.57
C ASN A 184 -12.57 5.49 -9.42
N ASP A 185 -13.14 5.28 -8.23
CA ASP A 185 -12.87 6.11 -7.06
C ASP A 185 -11.39 6.05 -6.65
N ARG A 186 -10.76 4.87 -6.74
CA ARG A 186 -9.33 4.68 -6.43
C ARG A 186 -8.42 5.20 -7.53
N LEU A 187 -8.76 4.92 -8.78
CA LEU A 187 -8.00 5.36 -9.96
C LEU A 187 -7.99 6.89 -10.09
N SER A 188 -8.99 7.58 -9.52
CA SER A 188 -9.02 9.05 -9.49
C SER A 188 -7.81 9.68 -8.78
N PHE A 189 -7.18 8.98 -7.83
CA PHE A 189 -6.00 9.46 -7.11
C PHE A 189 -4.70 9.31 -7.90
N VAL A 190 -4.66 8.41 -8.89
CA VAL A 190 -3.44 8.05 -9.65
C VAL A 190 -2.75 9.29 -10.23
N ASN A 191 -3.53 10.18 -10.85
CA ASN A 191 -2.96 11.38 -11.50
C ASN A 191 -2.36 12.38 -10.50
N SER A 192 -2.84 12.40 -9.25
CA SER A 192 -2.27 13.26 -8.21
C SER A 192 -1.05 12.65 -7.52
N LEU A 193 -0.92 11.33 -7.51
CA LEU A 193 0.17 10.64 -6.83
C LEU A 193 1.38 10.41 -7.73
N LEU A 194 1.16 10.13 -9.02
CA LEU A 194 2.23 9.83 -9.96
C LEU A 194 3.16 11.03 -10.22
N SER A 195 4.46 10.77 -10.29
CA SER A 195 5.42 11.73 -10.84
C SER A 195 5.11 12.07 -12.29
N GLU A 196 5.66 13.18 -12.80
CA GLU A 196 5.39 13.66 -14.17
C GLU A 196 5.79 12.66 -15.27
N ASP A 197 6.71 11.74 -14.98
CA ASP A 197 7.18 10.68 -15.87
C ASP A 197 6.82 9.26 -15.34
N GLY A 198 5.97 9.20 -14.31
CA GLY A 198 5.54 7.97 -13.66
C GLY A 198 4.55 7.17 -14.48
N SER A 199 4.23 5.96 -14.01
CA SER A 199 3.35 5.05 -14.74
C SER A 199 2.44 4.17 -13.87
N LEU A 200 1.30 3.81 -14.45
CA LEU A 200 0.34 2.86 -13.89
C LEU A 200 0.45 1.50 -14.58
N TRP A 201 0.51 0.43 -13.79
CA TRP A 201 0.50 -0.96 -14.22
C TRP A 201 -0.72 -1.67 -13.63
N LEU A 202 -1.73 -1.92 -14.45
CA LEU A 202 -3.02 -2.49 -14.04
C LEU A 202 -3.13 -3.94 -14.54
N HIS A 203 -3.06 -4.90 -13.62
CA HIS A 203 -3.15 -6.34 -13.93
C HIS A 203 -4.60 -6.83 -13.80
N LEU A 204 -5.16 -7.41 -14.86
CA LEU A 204 -6.54 -7.88 -14.92
C LEU A 204 -6.66 -9.23 -15.62
N ASP A 205 -7.75 -9.95 -15.32
CA ASP A 205 -8.17 -11.12 -16.09
C ASP A 205 -9.21 -10.75 -17.18
N HIS A 206 -9.72 -11.75 -17.88
CA HIS A 206 -10.73 -11.59 -18.94
C HIS A 206 -12.08 -10.99 -18.50
N ASN A 207 -12.43 -11.00 -17.22
CA ASN A 207 -13.71 -10.45 -16.74
C ASN A 207 -13.63 -8.93 -16.60
N ALA A 208 -12.46 -8.43 -16.16
CA ALA A 208 -12.28 -7.03 -15.81
C ALA A 208 -11.47 -6.23 -16.84
N ASN A 209 -10.74 -6.88 -17.76
CA ASN A 209 -9.80 -6.21 -18.66
C ASN A 209 -10.42 -5.09 -19.52
N ILE A 210 -11.62 -5.27 -20.08
CA ILE A 210 -12.27 -4.22 -20.89
C ILE A 210 -12.66 -3.04 -19.99
N TYR A 211 -13.27 -3.32 -18.85
CA TYR A 211 -13.70 -2.30 -17.89
C TYR A 211 -12.54 -1.49 -17.33
N GLY A 212 -11.46 -2.16 -16.92
CA GLY A 212 -10.27 -1.48 -16.42
C GLY A 212 -9.60 -0.59 -17.45
N LYS A 213 -9.53 -1.02 -18.73
CA LYS A 213 -9.03 -0.18 -19.82
C LYS A 213 -9.86 1.09 -20.00
N GLU A 214 -11.18 0.95 -19.97
CA GLU A 214 -12.11 2.07 -20.11
C GLU A 214 -11.99 3.08 -18.96
N LEU A 215 -11.65 2.63 -17.74
CA LEU A 215 -11.44 3.51 -16.59
C LEU A 215 -10.15 4.34 -16.68
N ILE A 216 -9.09 3.80 -17.29
CA ILE A 216 -7.78 4.49 -17.32
C ILE A 216 -7.54 5.31 -18.60
N LYS A 217 -8.35 5.14 -19.64
CA LYS A 217 -8.16 5.79 -20.95
C LYS A 217 -8.20 7.32 -20.91
N ASP A 218 -8.94 7.88 -19.95
CA ASP A 218 -9.08 9.33 -19.81
C ASP A 218 -7.93 9.92 -18.97
N SER A 219 -7.21 9.07 -18.21
CA SER A 219 -6.04 9.45 -17.41
C SER A 219 -4.73 9.39 -18.20
N PHE A 220 -4.61 8.47 -19.17
CA PHE A 220 -3.38 8.27 -19.94
C PHE A 220 -3.63 8.33 -21.44
N ASP A 221 -2.78 9.08 -22.15
CA ASP A 221 -2.84 9.23 -23.61
C ASP A 221 -2.08 8.10 -24.36
N ASP A 222 -1.27 7.32 -23.66
CA ASP A 222 -0.60 6.12 -24.18
C ASP A 222 -0.80 4.93 -23.22
N ILE A 223 -1.48 3.89 -23.72
CA ILE A 223 -1.75 2.65 -22.98
C ILE A 223 -1.29 1.48 -23.83
N THR A 224 -0.29 0.76 -23.33
CA THR A 224 0.19 -0.48 -23.93
C THR A 224 -0.48 -1.68 -23.26
N GLU A 225 -0.99 -2.60 -24.06
CA GLU A 225 -1.56 -3.87 -23.60
C GLU A 225 -0.48 -4.95 -23.62
N ILE A 226 -0.23 -5.57 -22.47
CA ILE A 226 0.74 -6.65 -22.30
C ILE A 226 -0.01 -7.93 -22.00
N ILE A 227 0.28 -8.98 -22.75
CA ILE A 227 -0.29 -10.31 -22.56
C ILE A 227 0.67 -11.14 -21.72
N PHE A 228 0.26 -11.44 -20.49
CA PHE A 228 1.00 -12.32 -19.60
C PHE A 228 0.49 -13.75 -19.73
N ASP A 229 1.31 -14.63 -20.33
CA ASP A 229 1.00 -16.04 -20.48
C ASP A 229 1.10 -16.74 -19.12
N THR A 230 -0.03 -17.14 -18.56
CA THR A 230 -0.09 -17.81 -17.27
C THR A 230 0.36 -19.28 -17.36
N ASN A 231 0.57 -19.79 -18.57
CA ASN A 231 0.94 -21.16 -18.90
C ASN A 231 2.33 -21.33 -19.49
N ALA A 232 3.20 -20.31 -19.37
CA ALA A 232 4.60 -20.44 -19.73
C ALA A 232 5.20 -21.71 -19.09
N THR A 233 5.73 -22.63 -19.89
CA THR A 233 6.49 -23.80 -19.42
C THR A 233 7.78 -23.95 -20.22
N LYS A 234 8.77 -24.70 -19.68
CA LYS A 234 10.00 -25.04 -20.41
C LYS A 234 9.81 -26.15 -21.45
N ASP A 235 8.67 -26.81 -21.47
CA ASP A 235 8.45 -28.03 -22.24
C ASP A 235 7.27 -27.80 -23.19
N GLU A 236 7.56 -27.68 -24.48
CA GLU A 236 6.56 -27.50 -25.55
C GLU A 236 5.53 -28.65 -25.58
N GLN A 237 5.81 -29.80 -24.96
CA GLN A 237 4.89 -30.94 -24.82
C GLN A 237 4.23 -31.04 -23.44
N ALA A 238 4.68 -30.26 -22.45
CA ALA A 238 3.99 -30.13 -21.18
C ALA A 238 2.87 -29.10 -21.33
N ASP A 239 1.81 -29.49 -22.04
CA ASP A 239 0.50 -28.88 -21.84
C ASP A 239 0.14 -29.14 -20.37
N LEU A 240 0.39 -28.16 -19.50
CA LEU A 240 -0.06 -28.23 -18.11
C LEU A 240 -1.59 -28.31 -18.14
N PHE A 241 -2.13 -29.49 -17.87
CA PHE A 241 -3.56 -29.72 -17.75
C PHE A 241 -4.06 -29.07 -16.46
N GLY A 242 -4.43 -27.78 -16.50
CA GLY A 242 -5.14 -27.13 -15.39
C GLY A 242 -6.54 -27.74 -15.19
N TYR A 243 -7.18 -27.51 -14.03
CA TYR A 243 -8.53 -28.02 -13.70
C TYR A 243 -9.60 -27.65 -14.76
N LYS A 244 -9.39 -26.55 -15.49
CA LYS A 244 -10.25 -26.07 -16.59
C LYS A 244 -10.02 -26.77 -17.93
N SER A 245 -9.04 -27.68 -18.03
CA SER A 245 -8.69 -28.38 -19.28
C SER A 245 -9.75 -29.38 -19.77
N PHE A 246 -10.67 -29.75 -18.88
CA PHE A 246 -11.70 -30.76 -19.13
C PHE A 246 -13.08 -30.16 -19.41
N GLY A 247 -13.20 -28.82 -19.49
CA GLY A 247 -14.44 -28.17 -19.90
C GLY A 247 -14.60 -28.13 -21.41
N ASP A 248 -15.84 -28.14 -21.91
CA ASP A 248 -16.18 -27.95 -23.33
C ASP A 248 -16.01 -26.47 -23.76
N ASN A 249 -14.82 -25.90 -23.55
CA ASN A 249 -14.51 -24.52 -23.92
C ASN A 249 -12.99 -24.33 -24.12
N PHE A 250 -12.57 -23.19 -24.68
CA PHE A 250 -11.16 -22.82 -24.77
C PHE A 250 -10.54 -22.64 -23.38
N GLN A 251 -9.33 -23.15 -23.22
CA GLN A 251 -8.56 -22.94 -22.00
C GLN A 251 -8.05 -21.50 -21.95
N MET A 252 -8.35 -20.81 -20.85
CA MET A 252 -7.78 -19.49 -20.59
C MET A 252 -6.31 -19.65 -20.17
N LYS A 253 -5.41 -19.09 -20.99
CA LYS A 253 -3.95 -19.21 -20.81
C LYS A 253 -3.24 -17.86 -20.57
N HIS A 254 -3.96 -16.76 -20.43
CA HIS A 254 -3.34 -15.46 -20.22
C HIS A 254 -4.13 -14.53 -19.30
N GLN A 255 -3.43 -13.53 -18.78
CA GLN A 255 -3.95 -12.33 -18.16
C GLN A 255 -3.47 -11.11 -18.94
N THR A 256 -4.08 -9.96 -18.69
CA THR A 256 -3.75 -8.70 -19.35
C THR A 256 -3.18 -7.73 -18.33
N ILE A 257 -2.07 -7.08 -18.69
CA ILE A 257 -1.48 -5.99 -17.91
C ILE A 257 -1.52 -4.74 -18.79
N TYR A 258 -2.17 -3.68 -18.31
CA TYR A 258 -2.12 -2.38 -18.97
C TYR A 258 -1.02 -1.52 -18.39
N TYR A 259 -0.15 -1.00 -19.26
CA TYR A 259 0.88 -0.03 -18.93
C TYR A 259 0.45 1.34 -19.44
N GLY A 260 -0.08 2.17 -18.53
CA GLY A 260 -0.51 3.55 -18.79
C GLY A 260 0.59 4.54 -18.46
N ARG A 261 0.86 5.46 -19.39
CA ARG A 261 1.91 6.49 -19.27
C ARG A 261 1.51 7.76 -20.03
N TYR A 262 2.21 8.86 -19.75
CA TYR A 262 2.07 10.11 -20.50
C TYR A 262 3.00 10.11 -21.73
N SER A 263 2.45 10.19 -22.93
CA SER A 263 3.17 10.00 -24.21
C SER A 263 4.36 10.95 -24.41
N ARG A 264 4.30 12.13 -23.80
CA ARG A 264 5.31 13.19 -23.94
C ARG A 264 6.43 13.12 -22.90
N ASN A 265 6.20 12.46 -21.77
CA ASN A 265 7.14 12.37 -20.68
C ASN A 265 6.89 11.08 -19.92
N TYR A 266 7.79 10.10 -20.06
CA TYR A 266 7.68 8.85 -19.35
C TYR A 266 9.06 8.24 -19.10
N LYS A 267 9.20 7.62 -17.94
CA LYS A 267 10.35 6.78 -17.61
C LYS A 267 10.13 5.38 -18.18
N PHE A 268 11.13 4.88 -18.91
CA PHE A 268 11.12 3.50 -19.38
C PHE A 268 12.54 2.96 -19.57
N ASN A 269 12.92 2.02 -18.71
CA ASN A 269 14.16 1.29 -18.81
C ASN A 269 13.98 0.11 -19.77
N LYS A 270 14.69 0.13 -20.90
CA LYS A 270 14.55 -0.89 -21.93
C LYS A 270 15.19 -2.21 -21.48
N LEU A 271 14.35 -3.21 -21.23
CA LEU A 271 14.81 -4.55 -20.87
C LEU A 271 15.01 -5.45 -22.10
N TRP A 272 16.03 -6.29 -22.03
CA TRP A 272 16.35 -7.36 -22.99
C TRP A 272 16.49 -8.69 -22.25
N ARG A 273 16.25 -9.79 -22.95
CA ARG A 273 16.36 -11.12 -22.38
C ARG A 273 17.17 -12.04 -23.29
N PRO A 274 18.03 -12.91 -22.74
CA PRO A 274 18.62 -13.98 -23.53
C PRO A 274 17.60 -15.11 -23.74
N ASN A 275 17.94 -16.06 -24.61
CA ASN A 275 17.19 -17.32 -24.68
C ASN A 275 17.46 -18.16 -23.42
N ARG A 276 16.50 -18.17 -22.49
CA ARG A 276 16.60 -18.86 -21.18
C ARG A 276 16.86 -20.38 -21.28
N ASN A 277 16.68 -21.01 -22.45
CA ASN A 277 16.96 -22.44 -22.64
C ASN A 277 18.39 -22.72 -23.13
N THR A 278 19.04 -21.75 -23.77
CA THR A 278 20.36 -21.95 -24.40
C THR A 278 21.43 -21.00 -23.87
N THR A 279 21.05 -20.06 -22.99
CA THR A 279 21.93 -18.97 -22.60
C THR A 279 23.11 -19.40 -21.74
N LYS A 280 24.22 -18.71 -21.90
CA LYS A 280 25.45 -18.86 -21.12
C LYS A 280 25.76 -17.66 -20.21
N LEU A 281 24.89 -16.64 -20.18
CA LEU A 281 25.15 -15.41 -19.43
C LEU A 281 25.16 -15.60 -17.90
N ASN A 282 24.72 -16.77 -17.39
CA ASN A 282 24.69 -17.10 -15.95
C ASN A 282 23.96 -16.07 -15.07
N ILE A 283 23.01 -15.30 -15.62
CA ILE A 283 22.24 -14.26 -14.93
C ILE A 283 20.90 -14.74 -14.34
N GLY A 284 20.71 -16.05 -14.18
CA GLY A 284 19.46 -16.62 -13.64
C GLY A 284 18.22 -16.24 -14.46
N TRP A 285 17.17 -15.74 -13.79
CA TRP A 285 15.93 -15.26 -14.40
C TRP A 285 15.90 -13.74 -14.63
N LEU A 286 17.04 -13.06 -14.48
CA LEU A 286 17.15 -11.62 -14.69
C LEU A 286 17.01 -11.26 -16.18
N ASP A 287 16.59 -10.02 -16.41
CA ASP A 287 16.64 -9.39 -17.72
C ASP A 287 17.79 -8.39 -17.71
N LEU A 288 18.35 -8.13 -18.89
CA LEU A 288 19.39 -7.15 -19.13
C LEU A 288 18.78 -5.75 -19.25
N ILE A 289 19.21 -4.82 -18.42
CA ILE A 289 18.90 -3.40 -18.54
C ILE A 289 19.81 -2.83 -19.62
N ALA A 290 19.23 -2.29 -20.70
CA ALA A 290 19.97 -1.75 -21.82
C ALA A 290 20.10 -0.23 -21.74
N GLU A 291 21.34 0.26 -21.67
CA GLU A 291 21.66 1.68 -21.68
C GLU A 291 22.27 2.07 -23.02
N PRO A 292 21.71 3.06 -23.74
CA PRO A 292 22.21 3.46 -25.05
C PRO A 292 23.56 4.17 -24.94
N THR A 293 24.50 3.79 -25.80
CA THR A 293 25.82 4.45 -25.93
C THR A 293 25.83 5.56 -26.97
N VAL A 294 24.75 5.68 -27.74
CA VAL A 294 24.55 6.69 -28.79
C VAL A 294 23.12 7.24 -28.70
N GLU A 295 22.91 8.45 -29.22
CA GLU A 295 21.61 9.15 -29.13
C GLU A 295 20.44 8.40 -29.76
N LYS A 296 20.69 7.66 -30.86
CA LYS A 296 19.67 6.93 -31.63
C LYS A 296 20.13 5.50 -31.90
N PRO A 297 20.04 4.61 -30.90
CA PRO A 297 20.48 3.23 -31.06
C PRO A 297 19.63 2.51 -32.13
N GLN A 298 20.28 1.74 -33.00
CA GLN A 298 19.65 0.99 -34.09
C GLN A 298 20.05 -0.49 -34.11
N LYS A 299 21.11 -0.86 -33.40
CA LYS A 299 21.63 -2.23 -33.31
C LYS A 299 22.00 -2.57 -31.87
N ILE A 300 22.08 -3.87 -31.59
CA ILE A 300 22.44 -4.41 -30.26
C ILE A 300 23.74 -3.80 -29.72
N SER A 301 24.75 -3.61 -30.58
CA SER A 301 26.04 -3.03 -30.20
C SER A 301 26.01 -1.53 -29.89
N ASP A 302 24.87 -0.86 -30.07
CA ASP A 302 24.68 0.52 -29.63
C ASP A 302 24.26 0.61 -28.16
N TYR A 303 24.12 -0.51 -27.46
CA TYR A 303 23.77 -0.58 -26.04
C TYR A 303 24.87 -1.20 -25.21
N THR A 304 24.94 -0.78 -23.96
CA THR A 304 25.62 -1.50 -22.88
C THR A 304 24.56 -2.18 -22.02
N TYR A 305 24.84 -3.40 -21.57
CA TYR A 305 23.88 -4.23 -20.86
C TYR A 305 24.32 -4.45 -19.42
N TYR A 306 23.36 -4.33 -18.50
CA TYR A 306 23.60 -4.46 -17.07
C TYR A 306 22.56 -5.38 -16.42
N ILE A 307 22.89 -5.90 -15.25
CA ILE A 307 21.92 -6.41 -14.28
C ILE A 307 22.06 -5.65 -12.97
N GLU A 308 20.99 -5.59 -12.19
CA GLU A 308 21.04 -5.13 -10.81
C GLU A 308 21.33 -6.31 -9.88
N LYS A 309 22.29 -6.15 -8.98
CA LYS A 309 22.73 -7.20 -8.05
C LYS A 309 23.34 -6.58 -6.80
N TRP A 310 23.22 -7.25 -5.67
CA TRP A 310 23.84 -6.86 -4.40
C TRP A 310 25.27 -7.37 -4.29
N GLU A 311 26.17 -6.46 -3.98
CA GLU A 311 27.56 -6.74 -3.65
C GLU A 311 27.98 -5.84 -2.48
N ASN A 312 28.55 -6.43 -1.42
CA ASN A 312 29.01 -5.70 -0.23
C ASN A 312 27.97 -4.76 0.40
N GLY A 313 26.70 -5.15 0.41
CA GLY A 313 25.61 -4.37 1.01
C GLY A 313 25.16 -3.16 0.17
N GLN A 314 25.52 -3.11 -1.11
CA GLN A 314 25.04 -2.09 -2.05
C GLN A 314 24.44 -2.75 -3.29
N LEU A 315 23.38 -2.16 -3.83
CA LEU A 315 22.86 -2.52 -5.13
C LEU A 315 23.77 -1.90 -6.21
N ILE A 316 24.31 -2.74 -7.08
CA ILE A 316 25.18 -2.30 -8.18
C ILE A 316 24.57 -2.69 -9.52
N LYS A 317 24.90 -1.90 -10.56
CA LYS A 317 24.69 -2.27 -11.96
C LYS A 317 25.91 -3.05 -12.46
N GLU A 318 25.83 -4.38 -12.44
CA GLU A 318 26.89 -5.26 -12.95
C GLU A 318 26.83 -5.29 -14.48
N TYR A 319 27.92 -4.90 -15.15
CA TYR A 319 28.04 -4.98 -16.61
C TYR A 319 28.04 -6.44 -17.07
N ILE A 320 27.21 -6.74 -18.07
CA ILE A 320 27.13 -8.06 -18.70
C ILE A 320 27.65 -7.99 -20.13
N ASP A 321 28.76 -8.68 -20.37
CA ASP A 321 29.27 -8.90 -21.72
C ASP A 321 28.44 -9.95 -22.46
N ILE A 322 27.57 -9.47 -23.33
CA ILE A 322 26.70 -10.33 -24.14
C ILE A 322 27.47 -11.15 -25.18
N ASN A 323 28.72 -10.82 -25.52
CA ASN A 323 29.49 -11.52 -26.56
C ASN A 323 28.65 -11.78 -27.84
N ASP A 324 28.63 -13.03 -28.33
CA ASP A 324 27.82 -13.50 -29.45
C ASP A 324 26.45 -14.06 -29.02
N GLU A 325 26.01 -13.80 -27.78
CA GLU A 325 24.75 -14.30 -27.25
C GLU A 325 23.56 -13.72 -27.99
N LYS A 326 22.60 -14.59 -28.34
CA LYS A 326 21.34 -14.15 -28.92
C LYS A 326 20.39 -13.62 -27.83
N ILE A 327 20.26 -12.30 -27.77
CA ILE A 327 19.31 -11.59 -26.90
C ILE A 327 18.16 -10.97 -27.71
N PHE A 328 17.05 -10.71 -27.03
CA PHE A 328 15.83 -10.15 -27.60
C PHE A 328 15.30 -9.03 -26.72
N PRO A 329 14.78 -7.93 -27.29
CA PRO A 329 14.10 -6.93 -26.49
C PRO A 329 12.87 -7.57 -25.86
N VAL A 330 12.58 -7.23 -24.60
CA VAL A 330 11.30 -7.59 -23.99
C VAL A 330 10.18 -6.89 -24.75
N GLY A 331 9.20 -7.68 -25.21
CA GLY A 331 8.01 -7.23 -25.95
C GLY A 331 6.78 -7.16 -25.06
N ASP A 332 5.62 -7.08 -25.69
CA ASP A 332 4.28 -7.04 -25.07
C ASP A 332 3.67 -8.43 -24.83
N LEU A 333 4.27 -9.51 -25.36
CA LEU A 333 3.91 -10.89 -25.05
C LEU A 333 4.91 -11.50 -24.07
N TRP A 334 4.50 -11.70 -22.83
CA TRP A 334 5.32 -12.26 -21.76
C TRP A 334 5.01 -13.74 -21.55
N ASN A 335 5.80 -14.59 -22.21
CA ASN A 335 5.65 -16.04 -22.19
C ASN A 335 6.83 -16.78 -21.54
N ASP A 336 7.64 -16.05 -20.78
CA ASP A 336 8.87 -16.55 -20.17
C ASP A 336 8.91 -16.44 -18.65
N ILE A 337 7.87 -15.88 -18.04
CA ILE A 337 7.71 -15.78 -16.59
C ILE A 337 6.65 -16.80 -16.17
N PHE A 338 6.97 -17.66 -15.19
CA PHE A 338 6.05 -18.69 -14.73
C PHE A 338 5.02 -18.14 -13.75
N SER A 339 3.73 -18.38 -14.00
CA SER A 339 2.65 -18.03 -13.08
C SER A 339 2.40 -19.13 -12.04
N PHE A 340 1.88 -18.76 -10.87
CA PHE A 340 1.54 -19.73 -9.83
C PHE A 340 0.18 -20.42 -10.06
N THR A 341 -0.69 -19.85 -10.90
CA THR A 341 -2.06 -20.36 -11.15
C THR A 341 -2.12 -21.74 -11.80
N GLN A 342 -1.13 -22.12 -12.61
CA GLN A 342 -1.18 -23.38 -13.37
C GLN A 342 0.10 -24.23 -13.22
N SER A 343 1.11 -23.73 -12.48
CA SER A 343 2.39 -24.41 -12.25
C SER A 343 2.63 -24.83 -10.80
N GLU A 344 1.56 -25.14 -10.04
CA GLU A 344 1.56 -25.48 -8.59
C GLU A 344 2.71 -26.43 -8.16
N MET A 345 3.16 -27.34 -9.04
CA MET A 345 4.25 -28.27 -8.75
C MET A 345 5.66 -27.65 -8.74
N ARG A 346 5.86 -26.36 -9.08
CA ARG A 346 7.20 -25.83 -9.42
C ARG A 346 7.62 -24.53 -8.75
N VAL A 347 6.87 -23.99 -7.79
CA VAL A 347 7.13 -22.63 -7.29
C VAL A 347 7.31 -22.59 -5.78
N SER A 348 8.57 -22.79 -5.38
CA SER A 348 9.07 -22.62 -4.01
C SER A 348 8.83 -21.20 -3.45
N GLU A 349 8.45 -20.24 -4.28
CA GLU A 349 8.28 -18.84 -3.92
C GLU A 349 6.86 -18.47 -3.43
N SER A 350 5.86 -19.34 -3.62
CA SER A 350 4.46 -19.04 -3.27
C SER A 350 4.22 -19.10 -1.77
N PHE A 351 4.06 -17.95 -1.11
CA PHE A 351 3.80 -17.82 0.33
C PHE A 351 2.33 -18.06 0.66
N SER A 352 1.44 -17.61 -0.21
CA SER A 352 0.04 -17.95 -0.12
C SER A 352 -0.19 -19.24 -0.90
N PHE A 353 -0.80 -20.25 -0.27
CA PHE A 353 -1.35 -21.42 -0.99
C PHE A 353 -2.58 -21.05 -1.85
N THR A 354 -2.95 -19.77 -1.92
CA THR A 354 -3.98 -19.24 -2.81
C THR A 354 -3.38 -18.95 -4.18
N SER A 355 -4.14 -19.24 -5.22
CA SER A 355 -3.77 -19.12 -6.63
C SER A 355 -3.59 -17.67 -7.14
N SER A 356 -3.58 -16.66 -6.27
CA SER A 356 -3.59 -15.25 -6.64
C SER A 356 -2.23 -14.54 -6.57
N GLN A 357 -1.28 -15.02 -5.75
CA GLN A 357 0.03 -14.39 -5.61
C GLN A 357 0.74 -14.29 -6.96
N LYS A 358 1.31 -13.12 -7.23
CA LYS A 358 2.11 -12.88 -8.42
C LYS A 358 3.60 -13.24 -8.18
N PRO A 359 4.31 -13.75 -9.21
CA PRO A 359 5.73 -14.05 -9.12
C PRO A 359 6.60 -12.78 -8.99
N GLU A 360 7.66 -12.83 -8.19
CA GLU A 360 8.64 -11.77 -8.03
C GLU A 360 9.30 -11.40 -9.35
N ASN A 361 9.53 -12.37 -10.25
CA ASN A 361 10.06 -12.07 -11.58
C ASN A 361 9.12 -11.24 -12.46
N LEU A 362 7.81 -11.32 -12.25
CA LEU A 362 6.84 -10.47 -12.93
C LEU A 362 6.98 -9.03 -12.42
N LEU A 363 6.95 -8.85 -11.10
CA LEU A 363 7.06 -7.55 -10.47
C LEU A 363 8.44 -6.93 -10.69
N ARG A 364 9.52 -7.74 -10.73
CA ARG A 364 10.87 -7.29 -11.05
C ARG A 364 10.89 -6.62 -12.42
N ARG A 365 10.33 -7.29 -13.43
CA ARG A 365 10.30 -6.78 -14.80
C ARG A 365 9.52 -5.47 -14.87
N ILE A 366 8.38 -5.38 -14.19
CA ILE A 366 7.56 -4.15 -14.12
C ILE A 366 8.34 -3.02 -13.44
N ILE A 367 8.82 -3.24 -12.22
CA ILE A 367 9.51 -2.24 -11.41
C ILE A 367 10.78 -1.77 -12.13
N GLN A 368 11.64 -2.67 -12.59
CA GLN A 368 12.86 -2.29 -13.31
C GLN A 368 12.57 -1.55 -14.61
N SER A 369 11.44 -1.81 -15.28
CA SER A 369 11.05 -1.06 -16.49
C SER A 369 10.59 0.36 -16.16
N ALA A 370 9.99 0.57 -14.98
CA ALA A 370 9.34 1.83 -14.62
C ALA A 370 10.16 2.71 -13.67
N THR A 371 11.18 2.17 -12.99
CA THR A 371 11.88 2.85 -11.89
C THR A 371 13.39 2.60 -11.89
N ASP A 372 14.11 3.51 -11.24
CA ASP A 372 15.51 3.37 -10.81
C ASP A 372 15.60 3.22 -9.28
N GLU A 373 16.79 2.95 -8.76
CA GLU A 373 17.06 2.90 -7.32
C GLU A 373 16.60 4.19 -6.62
N GLY A 374 15.97 4.06 -5.45
CA GLY A 374 15.45 5.18 -4.66
C GLY A 374 14.05 5.67 -5.04
N ASP A 375 13.56 5.36 -6.25
CA ASP A 375 12.20 5.71 -6.68
C ASP A 375 11.12 5.03 -5.81
N ILE A 376 9.92 5.61 -5.75
CA ILE A 376 8.81 5.09 -4.94
C ILE A 376 7.87 4.22 -5.77
N VAL A 377 7.60 3.01 -5.29
CA VAL A 377 6.61 2.06 -5.82
C VAL A 377 5.40 1.99 -4.88
N LEU A 378 4.20 2.17 -5.40
CA LEU A 378 2.95 2.04 -4.65
C LEU A 378 2.15 0.82 -5.13
N ASP A 379 1.66 0.04 -4.17
CA ASP A 379 0.67 -1.01 -4.39
C ASP A 379 -0.45 -0.88 -3.34
N PHE A 380 -1.64 -0.50 -3.81
CA PHE A 380 -2.82 -0.34 -2.98
C PHE A 380 -3.81 -1.51 -3.07
N PHE A 381 -3.38 -2.62 -3.69
CA PHE A 381 -4.01 -3.93 -3.67
C PHE A 381 -2.94 -4.99 -3.34
N LEU A 382 -2.25 -4.77 -2.21
CA LEU A 382 -0.95 -5.38 -1.93
C LEU A 382 -1.00 -6.91 -1.81
N GLY A 383 -2.07 -7.45 -1.22
CA GLY A 383 -2.16 -8.87 -0.92
C GLY A 383 -0.98 -9.33 -0.05
N ILE A 384 -0.28 -10.38 -0.48
CA ILE A 384 0.86 -10.94 0.24
C ILE A 384 2.19 -10.19 0.01
N GLY A 385 2.15 -8.98 -0.55
CA GLY A 385 3.30 -8.08 -0.61
C GLY A 385 4.41 -8.48 -1.58
N THR A 386 4.08 -9.07 -2.74
CA THR A 386 5.11 -9.34 -3.75
C THR A 386 5.72 -8.03 -4.26
N THR A 387 4.90 -7.00 -4.47
CA THR A 387 5.38 -5.69 -4.97
C THR A 387 6.37 -5.06 -4.00
N THR A 388 6.05 -5.02 -2.70
CA THR A 388 6.92 -4.45 -1.67
C THR A 388 8.18 -5.27 -1.45
N ALA A 389 8.09 -6.61 -1.46
CA ALA A 389 9.26 -7.49 -1.37
C ALA A 389 10.23 -7.25 -2.53
N VAL A 390 9.72 -7.15 -3.76
CA VAL A 390 10.55 -6.90 -4.95
C VAL A 390 11.12 -5.47 -4.96
N ALA A 391 10.29 -4.46 -4.67
CA ALA A 391 10.75 -3.08 -4.62
C ALA A 391 11.90 -2.91 -3.61
N HIS A 392 11.75 -3.48 -2.41
CA HIS A 392 12.77 -3.45 -1.38
C HIS A 392 14.08 -4.12 -1.82
N LYS A 393 13.99 -5.34 -2.36
CA LYS A 393 15.14 -6.09 -2.90
C LYS A 393 15.84 -5.36 -4.03
N LEU A 394 15.14 -4.52 -4.77
CA LEU A 394 15.70 -3.70 -5.84
C LEU A 394 16.11 -2.30 -5.35
N GLY A 395 16.17 -2.02 -4.05
CA GLY A 395 16.57 -0.71 -3.54
C GLY A 395 15.61 0.43 -3.90
N ARG A 396 14.34 0.12 -4.19
CA ARG A 396 13.27 1.12 -4.37
C ARG A 396 12.54 1.32 -3.05
N LYS A 397 12.08 2.55 -2.82
CA LYS A 397 11.15 2.83 -1.73
C LYS A 397 9.78 2.26 -2.06
N TRP A 398 9.01 1.88 -1.06
CA TRP A 398 7.69 1.30 -1.31
C TRP A 398 6.61 1.73 -0.33
N ILE A 399 5.37 1.72 -0.82
CA ILE A 399 4.16 1.90 -0.04
C ILE A 399 3.24 0.74 -0.39
N GLY A 400 2.86 -0.05 0.61
CA GLY A 400 1.93 -1.15 0.47
C GLY A 400 0.71 -0.93 1.35
N ILE A 401 -0.49 -1.08 0.81
CA ILE A 401 -1.75 -0.94 1.56
C ILE A 401 -2.51 -2.27 1.54
N GLU A 402 -2.87 -2.76 2.71
CA GLU A 402 -3.68 -3.97 2.87
C GLU A 402 -4.59 -3.89 4.10
N MET A 403 -5.84 -4.32 3.98
CA MET A 403 -6.80 -4.31 5.09
C MET A 403 -7.07 -5.71 5.66
N GLY A 404 -6.90 -6.75 4.85
CA GLY A 404 -7.27 -8.14 5.16
C GLY A 404 -6.50 -8.74 6.33
N ALA A 405 -6.91 -9.93 6.78
CA ALA A 405 -6.27 -10.61 7.90
C ALA A 405 -4.79 -10.92 7.60
N HIS A 406 -4.46 -11.08 6.32
CA HIS A 406 -3.11 -11.31 5.83
C HIS A 406 -2.16 -10.11 5.96
N PHE A 407 -2.59 -8.97 6.51
CA PHE A 407 -1.71 -7.89 6.95
C PHE A 407 -0.68 -8.36 8.01
N ALA A 408 -1.12 -9.21 8.94
CA ALA A 408 -0.36 -9.59 10.13
C ALA A 408 0.89 -10.46 9.80
N GLU A 409 1.69 -10.81 10.81
CA GLU A 409 2.79 -11.77 10.63
C GLU A 409 2.29 -13.14 10.16
N TRP A 410 1.19 -13.58 10.77
CA TRP A 410 0.50 -14.83 10.47
C TRP A 410 -1.00 -14.59 10.40
N TYR A 411 -1.66 -15.28 9.48
CA TYR A 411 -3.11 -15.28 9.37
C TYR A 411 -3.64 -16.70 9.15
N TYR A 412 -4.94 -16.88 9.32
CA TYR A 412 -5.60 -18.16 9.12
C TYR A 412 -6.57 -18.06 7.95
N ASP A 413 -6.46 -19.00 7.02
CA ASP A 413 -7.38 -19.16 5.89
C ASP A 413 -7.82 -20.62 5.82
N ASP A 414 -9.14 -20.86 5.90
CA ASP A 414 -9.74 -22.19 6.02
C ASP A 414 -9.02 -23.11 7.03
N ALA A 415 -8.73 -22.55 8.22
CA ALA A 415 -7.99 -23.18 9.32
C ALA A 415 -6.50 -23.49 9.07
N SER A 416 -5.94 -23.08 7.92
CA SER A 416 -4.50 -23.18 7.64
C SER A 416 -3.78 -21.90 8.05
N LYS A 417 -2.75 -22.02 8.91
CA LYS A 417 -1.86 -20.91 9.25
C LYS A 417 -0.99 -20.55 8.03
N LYS A 418 -0.99 -19.29 7.63
CA LYS A 418 -0.27 -18.76 6.46
C LYS A 418 0.53 -17.52 6.85
N LEU A 419 1.70 -17.36 6.26
CA LEU A 419 2.54 -16.18 6.48
C LEU A 419 1.82 -14.98 5.87
N GLY A 420 1.60 -13.92 6.64
CA GLY A 420 1.07 -12.66 6.13
C GLY A 420 2.18 -11.70 5.67
N VAL A 421 1.79 -10.52 5.17
CA VAL A 421 2.73 -9.58 4.54
C VAL A 421 3.75 -9.01 5.52
N LEU A 422 3.36 -8.72 6.77
CA LEU A 422 4.31 -8.24 7.79
C LEU A 422 5.39 -9.29 8.08
N GLY A 423 5.00 -10.56 8.19
CA GLY A 423 5.92 -11.69 8.40
C GLY A 423 6.81 -11.93 7.19
N ARG A 424 6.26 -11.80 5.97
CA ARG A 424 7.05 -11.85 4.73
C ARG A 424 8.08 -10.73 4.68
N MET A 425 7.72 -9.49 5.00
CA MET A 425 8.68 -8.37 4.96
C MET A 425 9.77 -8.51 6.03
N LYS A 426 9.48 -9.07 7.21
CA LYS A 426 10.51 -9.44 8.20
C LYS A 426 11.51 -10.46 7.64
N TRP A 427 11.03 -11.46 6.90
CA TRP A 427 11.89 -12.40 6.18
C TRP A 427 12.72 -11.73 5.08
N VAL A 428 12.13 -10.80 4.32
CA VAL A 428 12.87 -10.02 3.31
C VAL A 428 14.01 -9.25 3.96
N LEU A 429 13.76 -8.53 5.07
CA LEU A 429 14.78 -7.82 5.83
C LEU A 429 15.86 -8.76 6.37
N PHE A 430 15.49 -9.93 6.88
CA PHE A 430 16.45 -10.87 7.42
C PHE A 430 17.38 -11.46 6.35
N ASN A 431 16.77 -12.01 5.30
CA ASN A 431 17.33 -12.62 4.08
C ASN A 431 16.43 -13.82 3.71
N ASP A 432 15.54 -13.62 2.74
CA ASP A 432 14.59 -14.63 2.32
C ASP A 432 15.09 -15.55 1.19
N GLN A 433 16.40 -15.62 0.91
CA GLN A 433 16.93 -16.49 -0.15
C GLN A 433 16.53 -17.97 0.02
N ASN A 434 16.42 -18.45 1.27
CA ASN A 434 16.01 -19.82 1.56
C ASN A 434 15.34 -19.91 2.94
N ILE A 435 14.02 -19.95 2.94
CA ILE A 435 13.18 -20.06 4.13
C ILE A 435 12.92 -21.54 4.39
N THR A 436 13.78 -22.16 5.19
CA THR A 436 13.72 -23.60 5.50
C THR A 436 12.48 -23.95 6.31
N SER A 437 12.08 -23.10 7.27
CA SER A 437 10.91 -23.29 8.14
C SER A 437 9.60 -23.46 7.37
N LEU A 438 9.46 -22.76 6.23
CA LEU A 438 8.27 -22.81 5.37
C LEU A 438 8.49 -23.59 4.08
N ASN A 439 9.70 -24.14 3.88
CA ASN A 439 10.13 -24.73 2.61
C ASN A 439 9.83 -23.77 1.44
N ARG A 440 10.26 -22.52 1.57
CA ARG A 440 10.12 -21.47 0.55
C ARG A 440 11.47 -20.95 0.07
N ARG A 441 11.55 -20.65 -1.23
CA ARG A 441 12.74 -20.13 -1.92
C ARG A 441 12.30 -19.10 -2.97
N PRO A 442 12.14 -17.83 -2.57
CA PRO A 442 12.11 -16.69 -3.46
C PRO A 442 13.26 -16.70 -4.47
N HIS A 443 12.94 -16.62 -5.76
CA HIS A 443 13.97 -16.70 -6.80
C HIS A 443 14.76 -15.40 -6.93
N LEU A 444 14.09 -14.24 -6.79
CA LEU A 444 14.73 -12.96 -7.00
C LEU A 444 15.93 -12.78 -6.08
N SER A 445 15.74 -13.07 -4.78
CA SER A 445 16.77 -12.89 -3.75
C SER A 445 18.05 -13.62 -4.10
N LYS A 446 17.94 -14.85 -4.62
CA LYS A 446 19.10 -15.62 -5.08
C LYS A 446 19.73 -15.00 -6.33
N ASP A 447 18.92 -14.64 -7.31
CA ASP A 447 19.39 -14.13 -8.61
C ASP A 447 20.12 -12.79 -8.47
N ILE A 448 19.67 -11.92 -7.56
CA ILE A 448 20.31 -10.62 -7.28
C ILE A 448 21.28 -10.67 -6.08
N ASN A 449 21.54 -11.84 -5.49
CA ASN A 449 22.40 -11.99 -4.32
C ASN A 449 21.98 -11.17 -3.08
N TRP A 450 20.67 -10.99 -2.86
CA TRP A 450 20.10 -10.26 -1.72
C TRP A 450 20.55 -10.85 -0.36
N GLN A 451 21.13 -10.06 0.54
CA GLN A 451 21.67 -10.54 1.82
C GLN A 451 20.83 -10.14 3.04
N GLY A 452 19.67 -9.51 2.84
CA GLY A 452 18.94 -8.83 3.92
C GLY A 452 19.42 -7.38 4.11
N GLY A 453 18.89 -6.75 5.16
CA GLY A 453 19.03 -5.33 5.46
C GLY A 453 17.74 -4.57 5.17
N GLY A 454 17.44 -3.55 5.97
CA GLY A 454 16.34 -2.65 5.68
C GLY A 454 15.69 -2.00 6.89
N PHE A 455 14.79 -1.07 6.60
CA PHE A 455 14.06 -0.27 7.55
C PHE A 455 12.68 0.08 6.98
N PHE A 456 11.61 -0.42 7.59
CA PHE A 456 10.25 -0.02 7.21
C PHE A 456 9.40 0.30 8.42
N LYS A 457 8.33 1.07 8.17
CA LYS A 457 7.31 1.43 9.14
C LYS A 457 6.02 0.68 8.81
N TYR A 458 5.28 0.24 9.82
CA TYR A 458 3.92 -0.25 9.63
C TYR A 458 2.95 0.36 10.65
N TYR A 459 1.71 0.60 10.23
CA TYR A 459 0.72 1.24 11.08
C TYR A 459 -0.70 0.95 10.59
N THR A 460 -1.70 1.27 11.42
CA THR A 460 -3.12 1.18 11.07
C THR A 460 -3.70 2.58 10.92
N LEU A 461 -4.53 2.83 9.90
CA LEU A 461 -5.30 4.07 9.83
C LEU A 461 -6.61 3.92 10.60
N GLU A 462 -7.08 5.00 11.20
CA GLU A 462 -8.46 5.11 11.69
C GLU A 462 -9.45 4.69 10.58
N GLN A 463 -10.31 3.72 10.86
CA GLN A 463 -11.29 3.24 9.88
C GLN A 463 -12.56 4.10 9.91
N TYR A 464 -13.37 3.97 8.86
CA TYR A 464 -14.67 4.63 8.79
C TYR A 464 -15.56 4.28 9.98
N GLU A 465 -15.61 3.00 10.35
CA GLU A 465 -16.43 2.47 11.44
C GLU A 465 -15.99 3.02 12.79
N ASP A 466 -14.68 3.23 12.98
CA ASP A 466 -14.15 3.86 14.20
C ASP A 466 -14.59 5.32 14.28
N THR A 467 -14.61 6.01 13.13
CA THR A 467 -15.14 7.37 13.05
C THR A 467 -16.63 7.39 13.39
N LEU A 468 -17.43 6.48 12.80
CA LEU A 468 -18.87 6.36 13.07
C LEU A 468 -19.20 6.09 14.54
N ARG A 469 -18.45 5.20 15.21
CA ARG A 469 -18.67 4.85 16.62
C ARG A 469 -18.45 6.03 17.57
N ASN A 470 -17.52 6.91 17.21
CA ASN A 470 -17.17 8.08 18.02
C ASN A 470 -18.09 9.27 17.74
N MET A 471 -18.90 9.24 16.68
CA MET A 471 -19.94 10.24 16.47
C MET A 471 -20.98 10.19 17.57
N ARG A 472 -21.28 11.35 18.14
CA ARG A 472 -22.40 11.51 19.07
C ARG A 472 -23.26 12.68 18.62
N TYR A 473 -24.52 12.40 18.30
CA TYR A 473 -25.50 13.41 17.91
C TYR A 473 -26.15 14.05 19.15
N LYS A 474 -26.40 15.36 19.13
CA LYS A 474 -27.19 16.03 20.18
C LYS A 474 -28.68 15.86 19.91
N ASP A 475 -29.42 15.29 20.88
CA ASP A 475 -30.86 15.02 20.80
C ASP A 475 -31.72 16.29 20.73
N ASP A 476 -31.20 17.42 21.19
CA ASP A 476 -31.94 18.64 21.53
C ASP A 476 -32.17 19.63 20.38
N GLN A 477 -31.83 19.27 19.13
CA GLN A 477 -32.06 20.11 17.94
C GLN A 477 -32.82 19.43 16.78
N ILE A 478 -33.30 18.20 16.95
CA ILE A 478 -34.09 17.51 15.91
C ILE A 478 -35.54 18.03 15.93
N SER A 479 -35.78 19.22 15.38
CA SER A 479 -37.12 19.73 15.14
C SER A 479 -37.46 19.63 13.65
N PHE A 480 -38.16 18.56 13.26
CA PHE A 480 -38.68 18.36 11.90
C PHE A 480 -39.61 19.49 11.40
N PHE A 481 -39.97 20.44 12.26
CA PHE A 481 -41.09 21.37 12.06
C PHE A 481 -40.79 22.85 12.38
N ASN A 482 -39.52 23.27 12.48
CA ASN A 482 -39.22 24.69 12.69
C ASN A 482 -39.08 25.46 11.36
N ASP A 483 -39.80 26.59 11.25
CA ASP A 483 -39.84 27.53 10.10
C ASP A 483 -38.53 28.33 9.87
N ARG A 484 -37.39 27.88 10.41
CA ARG A 484 -36.10 28.53 10.16
C ARG A 484 -35.44 27.95 8.92
N ASP A 485 -34.74 28.81 8.21
CA ASP A 485 -33.83 28.48 7.11
C ASP A 485 -33.00 27.21 7.43
N PRO A 486 -33.00 26.18 6.57
CA PRO A 486 -32.29 24.92 6.81
C PRO A 486 -30.79 25.09 7.11
N PHE A 487 -30.18 26.20 6.70
CA PHE A 487 -28.79 26.52 7.04
C PHE A 487 -28.56 26.74 8.55
N GLY A 488 -29.60 27.08 9.33
CA GLY A 488 -29.48 27.43 10.75
C GLY A 488 -29.84 26.30 11.73
N GLN A 489 -30.27 25.13 11.26
CA GLN A 489 -30.57 23.96 12.09
C GLN A 489 -29.52 22.89 11.84
N TYR A 490 -28.32 23.18 12.32
CA TYR A 490 -27.21 22.26 12.32
C TYR A 490 -27.43 21.09 13.28
N ILE A 491 -28.25 20.12 12.86
CA ILE A 491 -28.44 18.82 13.52
C ILE A 491 -27.12 18.02 13.58
N PHE A 492 -26.12 18.39 12.77
CA PHE A 492 -24.93 17.59 12.49
C PHE A 492 -23.58 18.27 12.84
N PHE A 493 -23.56 19.45 13.49
CA PHE A 493 -22.33 20.26 13.65
C PHE A 493 -21.52 20.00 14.93
N ALA A 494 -21.95 19.09 15.78
CA ALA A 494 -21.27 18.82 17.04
C ALA A 494 -20.80 17.38 17.08
N ASP A 495 -19.73 17.07 16.34
CA ASP A 495 -18.89 15.94 16.73
C ASP A 495 -18.37 16.23 18.15
N ASN A 496 -18.71 15.35 19.10
CA ASN A 496 -18.22 15.47 20.47
C ASN A 496 -16.75 15.02 20.58
N LYS A 497 -16.07 14.58 19.51
CA LYS A 497 -14.62 14.30 19.53
C LYS A 497 -13.84 15.47 20.13
N LEU A 498 -14.08 16.69 19.68
CA LEU A 498 -13.44 17.86 20.29
C LEU A 498 -13.88 18.07 21.74
N VAL A 499 -15.16 17.84 22.08
CA VAL A 499 -15.68 17.99 23.46
C VAL A 499 -15.09 16.97 24.42
N ASP A 500 -14.83 15.74 23.95
CA ASP A 500 -14.22 14.68 24.75
C ASP A 500 -12.74 15.00 25.00
N VAL A 501 -12.04 15.52 23.99
CA VAL A 501 -10.62 15.90 24.05
C VAL A 501 -10.39 17.20 24.82
N LEU A 502 -11.26 18.20 24.63
CA LEU A 502 -11.10 19.57 25.14
C LEU A 502 -11.92 19.80 26.40
N LYS A 503 -11.25 20.15 27.49
CA LYS A 503 -11.90 20.63 28.71
C LYS A 503 -11.45 22.06 29.00
N ILE A 504 -12.41 22.95 29.26
CA ILE A 504 -12.15 24.34 29.61
C ILE A 504 -12.64 24.59 31.04
N GLU A 505 -11.72 24.87 31.95
CA GLU A 505 -12.03 25.23 33.35
C GLU A 505 -11.29 26.51 33.75
N ASN A 506 -12.01 27.55 34.17
CA ASN A 506 -11.46 28.82 34.65
C ASN A 506 -10.36 29.40 33.73
N ASP A 507 -10.66 29.51 32.43
CA ASP A 507 -9.75 29.97 31.36
C ASP A 507 -8.51 29.08 31.10
N ASN A 508 -8.41 27.90 31.72
CA ASN A 508 -7.39 26.89 31.39
C ASN A 508 -7.93 25.90 30.35
N VAL A 509 -7.11 25.60 29.33
CA VAL A 509 -7.41 24.61 28.29
C VAL A 509 -6.66 23.31 28.60
N GLU A 510 -7.39 22.22 28.77
CA GLU A 510 -6.84 20.87 28.91
C GLU A 510 -7.17 20.06 27.65
N LEU A 511 -6.15 19.44 27.05
CA LEU A 511 -6.28 18.57 25.89
C LEU A 511 -5.92 17.14 26.29
N ASN A 512 -6.80 16.19 25.98
CA ASN A 512 -6.55 14.78 26.22
C ASN A 512 -7.05 13.95 25.02
N PHE A 513 -6.14 13.70 24.07
CA PHE A 513 -6.45 12.93 22.86
C PHE A 513 -6.54 11.42 23.11
N ASP A 514 -6.07 10.91 24.24
CA ASP A 514 -6.18 9.50 24.62
C ASP A 514 -7.64 9.06 24.81
N LYS A 515 -8.53 10.02 25.07
CA LYS A 515 -9.99 9.80 25.10
C LYS A 515 -10.57 9.50 23.73
N LEU A 516 -9.90 9.92 22.66
CA LEU A 516 -10.30 9.65 21.28
C LEU A 516 -9.71 8.32 20.80
N TYR A 517 -8.38 8.23 20.81
CA TYR A 517 -7.61 7.02 20.49
C TYR A 517 -6.37 7.00 21.39
N LYS A 518 -6.02 5.82 21.92
CA LYS A 518 -4.91 5.69 22.88
C LYS A 518 -3.52 5.81 22.26
N ASP A 519 -3.35 5.31 21.04
CA ASP A 519 -2.03 5.07 20.44
C ASP A 519 -1.87 5.86 19.13
N ILE A 520 -2.11 7.18 19.19
CA ILE A 520 -1.96 8.08 18.04
C ILE A 520 -0.49 8.33 17.75
N ASP A 521 -0.06 8.05 16.52
CA ASP A 521 1.24 8.48 15.98
C ASP A 521 1.09 9.90 15.44
N TRP A 522 1.37 10.90 16.28
CA TRP A 522 1.34 12.31 15.88
C TRP A 522 2.31 12.65 14.75
N PRO A 523 3.59 12.20 14.78
CA PRO A 523 4.51 12.44 13.68
C PRO A 523 3.96 12.05 12.30
N GLU A 524 3.46 10.82 12.14
CA GLU A 524 2.92 10.37 10.84
C GLU A 524 1.58 11.01 10.52
N THR A 525 0.71 11.19 11.52
CA THR A 525 -0.60 11.83 11.33
C THR A 525 -0.45 13.25 10.78
N ILE A 526 0.42 14.06 11.40
CA ILE A 526 0.64 15.44 10.97
C ILE A 526 1.48 15.52 9.71
N SER A 527 2.46 14.62 9.54
CA SER A 527 3.24 14.51 8.30
C SER A 527 2.34 14.22 7.09
N ASN A 528 1.38 13.30 7.23
CA ASN A 528 0.38 13.03 6.19
C ASN A 528 -0.54 14.24 5.94
N LEU A 529 -0.97 14.92 7.01
CA LEU A 529 -1.86 16.07 6.90
C LEU A 529 -1.20 17.26 6.17
N LEU A 530 0.03 17.61 6.56
CA LEU A 530 0.78 18.74 6.00
C LEU A 530 1.54 18.41 4.72
N GLY A 531 1.75 17.12 4.44
CA GLY A 531 2.53 16.65 3.29
C GLY A 531 4.05 16.80 3.46
N LEU A 532 4.54 17.00 4.68
CA LEU A 532 5.95 17.25 4.98
C LEU A 532 6.64 15.99 5.50
N PRO A 533 7.89 15.68 5.07
CA PRO A 533 8.63 14.53 5.56
C PRO A 533 8.99 14.62 7.05
N ILE A 534 9.02 13.48 7.73
CA ILE A 534 9.49 13.38 9.12
C ILE A 534 11.01 13.34 9.15
N LYS A 535 11.63 14.34 9.75
CA LYS A 535 13.08 14.43 9.90
C LYS A 535 13.56 13.76 11.19
N LYS A 536 13.03 14.18 12.34
CA LYS A 536 13.39 13.66 13.67
C LYS A 536 12.15 13.51 14.53
N ILE A 537 12.19 12.56 15.47
CA ILE A 537 11.18 12.34 16.50
C ILE A 537 11.87 12.39 17.85
N TYR A 538 11.24 13.06 18.81
CA TYR A 538 11.64 13.13 20.21
C TYR A 538 10.49 12.63 21.09
N GLU A 539 10.72 12.47 22.39
CA GLU A 539 9.70 11.99 23.33
C GLU A 539 8.46 12.88 23.39
N LYS A 540 8.65 14.20 23.25
CA LYS A 540 7.63 15.24 23.44
C LYS A 540 7.45 16.18 22.25
N SER A 541 8.21 16.00 21.18
CA SER A 541 8.12 16.80 19.96
C SER A 541 8.61 16.02 18.76
N PHE A 542 8.40 16.55 17.56
CA PHE A 542 8.98 16.01 16.34
C PHE A 542 9.24 17.13 15.34
N VAL A 543 10.12 16.87 14.37
CA VAL A 543 10.56 17.84 13.37
C VAL A 543 10.15 17.35 11.99
N LEU A 544 9.38 18.18 11.29
CA LEU A 544 9.04 17.99 9.89
C LEU A 544 9.97 18.84 9.02
N GLN A 545 10.45 18.26 7.93
CA GLN A 545 11.28 18.95 6.95
C GLN A 545 10.40 19.86 6.09
N GLY A 546 10.53 21.18 6.26
CA GLY A 546 9.88 22.17 5.41
C GLY A 546 10.75 22.56 4.22
N ASP A 547 10.15 23.21 3.21
CA ASP A 547 10.87 23.63 2.00
C ASP A 547 11.95 24.70 2.27
N ASN A 548 11.72 25.57 3.26
CA ASN A 548 12.64 26.66 3.62
C ASN A 548 13.24 26.51 5.02
N GLU A 549 12.43 26.05 5.97
CA GLU A 549 12.81 25.87 7.37
C GLU A 549 12.08 24.66 7.93
N ASP A 550 12.76 23.91 8.80
CA ASP A 550 12.17 22.78 9.50
C ASP A 550 11.11 23.27 10.50
N MET A 551 10.03 22.50 10.65
CA MET A 551 8.94 22.79 11.57
C MET A 551 9.01 21.82 12.75
N GLU A 552 9.29 22.33 13.95
CA GLU A 552 9.17 21.56 15.19
C GLU A 552 7.75 21.67 15.75
N ILE A 553 7.15 20.53 16.07
CA ILE A 553 5.80 20.42 16.62
C ILE A 553 5.89 19.78 18.00
N ASN A 554 5.47 20.52 19.01
CA ASN A 554 5.33 20.03 20.37
C ASN A 554 4.07 19.15 20.49
N ILE A 555 4.15 18.06 21.24
CA ILE A 555 3.03 17.15 21.57
C ILE A 555 2.89 16.92 23.08
N ASP A 556 3.65 17.63 23.91
CA ASP A 556 3.44 17.70 25.34
C ASP A 556 2.32 18.70 25.68
N PHE A 557 1.09 18.19 25.66
CA PHE A 557 -0.10 18.99 25.94
C PHE A 557 -0.16 19.51 27.39
N GLU A 558 0.59 18.96 28.34
CA GLU A 558 0.61 19.47 29.71
C GLU A 558 1.43 20.76 29.82
N ASP A 559 2.57 20.79 29.12
CA ASP A 559 3.51 21.93 29.13
C ASP A 559 3.16 23.03 28.12
N MET A 560 2.18 22.81 27.23
CA MET A 560 1.71 23.84 26.28
C MET A 560 0.92 24.98 26.94
N THR A 561 1.15 26.20 26.48
CA THR A 561 0.28 27.35 26.73
C THR A 561 -1.09 27.17 26.08
N ASN A 562 -2.09 27.92 26.55
CA ASN A 562 -3.42 27.91 25.95
C ASN A 562 -3.40 28.28 24.45
N GLN A 563 -2.52 29.18 24.03
CA GLN A 563 -2.42 29.57 22.62
C GLN A 563 -1.86 28.43 21.77
N GLU A 564 -0.80 27.76 22.23
CA GLU A 564 -0.22 26.60 21.53
C GLU A 564 -1.23 25.44 21.44
N LYS A 565 -2.03 25.21 22.49
CA LYS A 565 -3.13 24.23 22.47
C LYS A 565 -4.18 24.58 21.41
N LEU A 566 -4.57 25.84 21.31
CA LEU A 566 -5.52 26.30 20.30
C LEU A 566 -4.94 26.17 18.88
N ASP A 567 -3.67 26.53 18.69
CA ASP A 567 -2.97 26.39 17.41
C ASP A 567 -2.87 24.91 17.00
N PHE A 568 -2.59 24.02 17.95
CA PHE A 568 -2.60 22.57 17.72
C PHE A 568 -4.00 22.06 17.34
N ILE A 569 -5.06 22.51 18.03
CA ILE A 569 -6.44 22.16 17.65
C ILE A 569 -6.75 22.62 16.22
N GLN A 570 -6.33 23.83 15.83
CA GLN A 570 -6.53 24.31 14.46
C GLN A 570 -5.78 23.45 13.45
N LEU A 571 -4.55 23.05 13.77
CA LEU A 571 -3.76 22.13 12.94
C LEU A 571 -4.49 20.81 12.73
N VAL A 572 -5.05 20.20 13.79
CA VAL A 572 -5.72 18.89 13.70
C VAL A 572 -7.20 18.98 13.36
N LYS A 573 -7.78 20.17 13.19
CA LYS A 573 -9.20 20.40 12.85
C LYS A 573 -9.70 19.49 11.70
N PRO A 574 -8.93 19.27 10.61
CA PRO A 574 -9.36 18.37 9.53
C PRO A 574 -9.53 16.90 9.95
N LEU A 575 -8.87 16.46 11.02
CA LEU A 575 -8.91 15.08 11.52
C LEU A 575 -10.06 14.86 12.52
N ILE A 576 -10.40 15.88 13.31
CA ILE A 576 -11.34 15.77 14.44
C ILE A 576 -12.80 16.07 14.08
N TRP A 577 -13.12 16.18 12.78
CA TRP A 577 -14.42 16.55 12.21
C TRP A 577 -15.15 17.63 13.00
N TRP A 578 -15.08 18.84 12.50
CA TRP A 578 -15.91 19.92 12.99
C TRP A 578 -16.53 20.62 11.79
N GLY A 579 -17.84 20.87 11.86
CA GLY A 579 -18.48 21.78 10.91
C GLY A 579 -17.77 23.14 10.93
N GLU A 580 -17.86 23.88 9.83
CA GLU A 580 -17.09 25.11 9.57
C GLU A 580 -16.98 26.07 10.76
#